data_AF-A0A2M7JDE0-F1
#
_entry.id   AF-A0A2M7JDE0-F1
#
_cell.length_a   1.000
_cell.length_b   1.000
_cell.length_c   1.000
_cell.angle_alpha   90.00
_cell.angle_beta   90.00
_cell.angle_gamma   90.00
#
_symmetry.space_group_name_H-M   'P 1'
#
loop_
_entity.id
_entity.type
_entity.pdbx_description
1 polymer ?
#
loop_
_entity_poly.entity_id
_entity_poly.type
_entity_poly.pdbx_seq_one_letter_code
_entity_poly.pdbx_strand_id
1 'polypeptide(L)' 'MKKIKVGNKLIGDEEPCFIVAEAGANHDGKLSQAKELIDVAAEAGADAVKFQIYSAETLYSKRAPKFSTYKKPPWQL' A
#
# COMPACT_ATOMS: atom_id res chain seq x y z
N MET A 1 -16.08 8.11 20.93
CA MET A 1 -16.10 8.51 19.50
C MET A 1 -17.10 7.66 18.71
N LYS A 2 -17.54 8.09 17.53
CA LYS A 2 -18.41 7.28 16.65
C LYS A 2 -17.60 6.13 16.06
N LYS A 3 -18.04 4.89 16.27
CA LYS A 3 -17.41 3.69 15.70
C LYS A 3 -17.60 3.63 14.18
N ILE A 4 -16.58 3.18 13.46
CA ILE A 4 -16.60 3.02 12.00
C ILE A 4 -16.53 1.53 11.67
N LYS A 5 -17.37 1.06 10.75
CA LYS A 5 -17.32 -0.33 10.27
C LYS A 5 -16.45 -0.43 9.02
N VAL A 6 -15.44 -1.30 9.04
CA VAL A 6 -14.59 -1.63 7.89
C VAL A 6 -14.62 -3.14 7.71
N GLY A 7 -15.17 -3.60 6.58
CA GLY A 7 -15.45 -5.02 6.37
C GLY A 7 -16.36 -5.58 7.47
N ASN A 8 -15.87 -6.57 8.21
CA ASN A 8 -16.55 -7.20 9.34
C ASN A 8 -16.10 -6.67 10.72
N LYS A 9 -15.21 -5.67 10.80
CA LYS A 9 -14.69 -5.13 12.06
C LYS A 9 -15.21 -3.72 12.36
N LEU A 10 -15.28 -3.39 13.64
CA LEU A 10 -15.54 -2.03 14.14
C LEU A 10 -14.22 -1.40 14.58
N ILE A 11 -14.03 -0.13 14.26
CA ILE A 11 -12.86 0.67 14.63
C ILE A 11 -13.35 1.84 15.50
N GLY A 12 -12.76 1.99 16.67
CA GLY A 12 -13.08 3.06 17.63
C GLY A 12 -12.73 2.68 19.06
N ASP A 13 -13.18 3.51 20.02
CA ASP A 13 -12.97 3.25 21.45
C ASP A 13 -13.55 1.89 21.86
N GLU A 14 -12.82 1.18 22.73
CA GLU A 14 -13.18 -0.16 23.26
C GLU A 14 -13.21 -1.30 22.23
N GLU A 15 -12.78 -1.05 20.99
CA GLU A 15 -12.55 -2.10 19.98
C GLU A 15 -11.06 -2.50 19.93
N PRO A 16 -10.73 -3.72 19.46
CA PRO A 16 -9.35 -4.11 19.19
C PRO A 16 -8.66 -3.14 18.21
N CYS A 17 -7.34 -3.01 18.32
CA CYS A 17 -6.55 -2.23 17.36
C CYS A 17 -6.71 -2.83 15.96
N PHE A 18 -7.06 -1.98 14.98
CA PHE A 18 -7.19 -2.39 13.59
C PHE A 18 -5.83 -2.24 12.88
N ILE A 19 -5.23 -3.37 12.50
CA ILE A 19 -3.89 -3.44 11.94
C ILE A 19 -3.95 -3.46 10.42
N VAL A 20 -3.35 -2.46 9.78
CA VAL A 20 -3.18 -2.40 8.33
C VAL A 20 -1.74 -2.73 7.97
N ALA A 21 -1.54 -3.84 7.26
CA ALA A 21 -0.25 -4.16 6.64
C ALA A 21 -0.05 -3.29 5.39
N GLU A 22 0.95 -2.40 5.40
CA GLU A 22 1.26 -1.56 4.26
C GLU A 22 2.15 -2.32 3.27
N ALA A 23 1.54 -2.81 2.17
CA ALA A 23 2.28 -3.37 1.04
C ALA A 23 2.88 -2.24 0.17
N GLY A 24 2.22 -1.09 0.09
CA GLY A 24 2.73 0.07 -0.64
C GLY A 24 3.00 -0.23 -2.11
N ALA A 25 4.23 -0.02 -2.54
CA ALA A 25 4.75 -0.38 -3.87
C ALA A 25 5.73 -1.57 -3.84
N ASN A 26 5.80 -2.33 -2.74
CA ASN A 26 6.79 -3.40 -2.51
C ASN A 26 6.56 -4.67 -3.35
N HIS A 27 5.63 -4.62 -4.31
CA HIS A 27 5.35 -5.71 -5.25
C HIS A 27 6.20 -5.62 -6.53
N ASP A 28 7.07 -4.61 -6.68
CA ASP A 28 7.98 -4.42 -7.82
C ASP A 28 7.30 -4.47 -9.21
N GLY A 29 6.03 -4.05 -9.28
CA GLY A 29 5.22 -4.15 -10.51
C GLY A 29 4.82 -5.58 -10.90
N LYS A 30 5.11 -6.60 -10.08
CA LYS A 30 4.77 -8.00 -10.33
C LYS A 30 3.49 -8.39 -9.60
N LEU A 31 2.52 -8.92 -10.35
CA LEU A 31 1.25 -9.39 -9.77
C LEU A 31 1.42 -10.57 -8.82
N SER A 32 2.38 -11.47 -9.10
CA SER A 32 2.68 -12.62 -8.23
C SER A 32 3.14 -12.16 -6.85
N GLN A 33 4.12 -11.24 -6.81
CA GLN A 33 4.63 -10.67 -5.57
C GLN A 33 3.55 -9.89 -4.80
N ALA A 34 2.65 -9.19 -5.51
CA ALA A 34 1.50 -8.56 -4.87
C ALA A 34 0.59 -9.57 -4.16
N LYS A 35 0.37 -10.77 -4.75
CA LYS A 35 -0.42 -11.84 -4.12
C LYS A 35 0.31 -12.42 -2.91
N GLU A 36 1.60 -12.67 -3.01
CA GLU A 36 2.42 -13.14 -1.89
C GLU A 36 2.37 -12.17 -0.69
N LEU A 37 2.38 -10.85 -0.94
CA LEU A 37 2.21 -9.84 0.10
C LEU A 37 0.84 -9.91 0.78
N ILE A 38 -0.22 -10.27 0.04
CA ILE A 38 -1.56 -10.49 0.61
C ILE A 38 -1.54 -11.73 1.51
N ASP A 39 -0.96 -12.83 1.03
CA ASP A 39 -0.89 -14.09 1.75
C ASP A 39 -0.15 -13.92 3.08
N VAL A 40 1.04 -13.31 3.07
CA VAL A 40 1.84 -13.05 4.29
C VAL A 40 1.12 -12.10 5.25
N ALA A 41 0.42 -11.07 4.75
CA ALA A 41 -0.36 -10.17 5.60
C ALA A 41 -1.51 -10.91 6.31
N ALA A 42 -2.19 -11.82 5.60
CA ALA A 42 -3.24 -12.65 6.17
C ALA A 42 -2.69 -13.65 7.20
N GLU A 43 -1.57 -14.32 6.89
CA GLU A 43 -0.88 -15.25 7.80
C GLU A 43 -0.39 -14.56 9.09
N ALA A 44 0.06 -13.30 8.99
CA ALA A 44 0.46 -12.50 10.14
C ALA A 44 -0.72 -12.00 11.00
N GLY A 45 -1.96 -12.19 10.56
CA GLY A 45 -3.15 -11.75 11.27
C GLY A 45 -3.46 -10.26 11.13
N ALA A 46 -2.99 -9.61 10.04
CA ALA A 46 -3.41 -8.24 9.74
C ALA A 46 -4.90 -8.19 9.39
N ASP A 47 -5.56 -7.08 9.75
CA ASP A 47 -6.99 -6.89 9.48
C ASP A 47 -7.25 -6.41 8.05
N ALA A 48 -6.26 -5.73 7.46
CA ALA A 48 -6.28 -5.29 6.07
C ALA A 48 -4.85 -5.23 5.52
N VAL A 49 -4.75 -5.29 4.19
CA VAL A 49 -3.54 -4.98 3.44
C VAL A 49 -3.81 -3.79 2.53
N LYS A 50 -2.87 -2.83 2.47
CA LYS A 50 -3.02 -1.61 1.69
C LYS A 50 -1.96 -1.52 0.60
N PHE A 51 -2.40 -1.26 -0.63
CA PHE A 51 -1.56 -0.94 -1.79
C PHE A 51 -1.68 0.54 -2.13
N GLN A 52 -0.65 1.09 -2.76
CA GLN A 52 -0.69 2.46 -3.28
C GLN A 52 -1.08 2.44 -4.76
N ILE A 53 -2.10 3.23 -5.11
CA ILE A 53 -2.57 3.37 -6.49
C ILE A 53 -2.18 4.76 -6.98
N TYR A 54 -1.19 4.82 -7.85
CA TYR A 54 -0.75 6.04 -8.53
C TYR A 54 -0.06 5.69 -9.84
N SER A 55 0.01 6.65 -10.76
CA SER A 55 0.98 6.60 -11.87
C SER A 55 2.14 7.52 -11.56
N ALA A 56 3.33 7.20 -12.04
CA ALA A 56 4.48 8.04 -11.79
C ALA A 56 4.32 9.44 -12.43
N GLU A 57 3.60 9.53 -13.55
CA GLU A 57 3.22 10.79 -14.20
C GLU A 57 2.35 11.69 -13.31
N THR A 58 1.41 11.12 -12.55
CA THR A 58 0.50 11.89 -11.68
C THR A 58 1.13 12.21 -10.33
N LEU A 59 2.06 11.38 -9.86
CA LEU A 59 2.68 11.53 -8.54
C LEU A 59 3.87 12.48 -8.54
N TYR A 60 4.73 12.43 -9.57
CA TYR A 60 6.00 13.15 -9.59
C TYR A 60 5.93 14.44 -10.40
N SER A 61 6.54 15.50 -9.86
CA SER A 61 6.81 16.71 -10.63
C SER A 61 7.74 16.42 -11.81
N LYS A 62 7.51 17.07 -12.96
CA LYS A 62 8.42 17.06 -14.12
C LYS A 62 9.81 17.63 -13.82
N ARG A 63 9.99 18.26 -12.66
CA ARG A 63 11.28 18.78 -12.17
C ARG A 63 11.97 17.86 -11.17
N ALA A 64 11.39 16.70 -10.86
CA ALA A 64 12.02 15.77 -9.94
C ALA A 64 13.42 15.36 -10.47
N PRO A 65 14.41 15.16 -9.60
CA PRO A 65 15.66 14.60 -10.05
C PRO A 65 15.44 13.16 -10.51
N LYS A 66 16.27 12.71 -11.46
CA LYS A 66 16.35 11.29 -11.81
C LYS A 66 16.99 10.55 -10.64
N PHE A 67 16.35 9.49 -10.14
CA PHE A 67 17.01 8.61 -9.17
C PHE A 67 18.04 7.75 -9.89
N SER A 68 19.18 7.47 -9.24
CA SER A 68 20.31 6.75 -9.83
C SER A 68 19.96 5.35 -10.33
N THR A 69 18.94 4.73 -9.74
CA THR A 69 18.47 3.38 -10.06
C THR A 69 17.59 3.31 -11.32
N TYR A 70 17.02 4.43 -11.78
CA TYR A 70 16.11 4.45 -12.92
C TYR A 70 16.79 4.91 -14.20
N LYS A 71 16.48 4.27 -15.33
CA LYS A 71 16.96 4.70 -16.66
C LYS A 71 16.29 5.99 -17.14
N LYS A 72 15.04 6.22 -16.74
CA LYS A 72 14.21 7.38 -17.05
C LYS A 72 13.94 8.20 -15.79
N PRO A 73 13.62 9.50 -15.90
CA PRO A 73 13.11 10.26 -14.77
C PRO A 73 11.80 9.66 -14.24
N PRO A 74 11.47 9.89 -12.95
CA PRO A 74 10.36 9.19 -12.30
C PRO A 74 9.00 9.45 -12.96
N TRP A 75 8.70 10.65 -13.48
CA TRP A 75 7.42 10.92 -14.18
C TRP A 75 7.26 10.23 -15.55
N GLN A 76 8.25 9.43 -15.98
CA GLN A 76 8.25 8.67 -17.23
C GLN A 76 8.40 7.15 -17.00
N LEU A 77 8.29 6.70 -15.74
CA LEU A 77 8.28 5.29 -15.38
C LEU A 77 6.92 4.64 -15.65
#